data_AF-A0A6L9ZN02-F1
#
_entry.id   AF-A0A6L9ZN02-F1
#
_cell.length_a   1.000
_cell.length_b   1.000
_cell.length_c   1.000
_cell.angle_alpha   90.00
_cell.angle_beta   90.00
_cell.angle_gamma   90.00
#
_symmetry.space_group_name_H-M   'P 1'
#
loop_
_entity.id
_entity.type
_entity.pdbx_description
1 polymer ?
#
loop_
_entity_poly.entity_id
_entity_poly.type
_entity_poly.pdbx_seq_one_letter_code
_entity_poly.pdbx_strand_id
1 'polypeptide(L)'
;MTVGSRVSTFCQGIQYFENTIPGFDAAFDQYGQGVAIALGQKAIDGTSRYAIASPEDPAAVFQTLLAADALRYLTLHITASKSSGHPGGFASIADGIAALV
;
A
#
# COMPACT_ATOMS: atom_id res chain seq x y z
N MET A 1 -12.34 -9.06 32.48
CA MET A 1 -13.41 -8.10 32.15
C MET A 1 -12.92 -7.19 31.05
N THR A 2 -13.31 -7.44 29.80
CA THR A 2 -13.00 -6.57 28.67
C THR A 2 -13.98 -5.41 28.70
N VAL A 3 -13.50 -4.19 28.94
CA VAL A 3 -14.34 -2.99 28.84
C VAL A 3 -14.65 -2.78 27.36
N GLY A 4 -15.91 -2.98 26.97
CA GLY A 4 -16.38 -2.69 25.61
C GLY A 4 -16.16 -1.21 25.31
N SER A 5 -15.28 -0.93 24.35
CA SER A 5 -15.03 0.43 23.86
C SER A 5 -16.34 1.04 23.37
N ARG A 6 -16.69 2.22 23.89
CA ARG A 6 -17.86 3.02 23.45
C ARG A 6 -17.54 3.93 22.27
N VAL A 7 -16.34 3.82 21.73
CA VAL A 7 -15.90 4.63 20.59
C VAL A 7 -16.54 4.03 19.34
N SER A 8 -17.36 4.82 18.64
CA SER A 8 -17.96 4.44 17.35
C SER A 8 -16.89 3.85 16.43
N THR A 9 -17.23 2.83 15.65
CA THR A 9 -16.33 2.27 14.63
C THR A 9 -15.78 3.33 13.69
N PHE A 10 -16.55 4.40 13.43
CA PHE A 10 -16.09 5.59 12.72
C PHE A 10 -14.87 6.28 13.36
N CYS A 11 -14.82 6.31 14.70
CA CYS A 11 -13.75 6.93 15.47
C CYS A 11 -12.55 5.99 15.72
N GLN A 12 -12.59 4.74 15.22
CA GLN A 12 -11.47 3.80 15.33
C GLN A 12 -10.40 4.01 14.24
N GLY A 13 -10.63 4.94 13.30
CA GLY A 13 -9.73 5.21 12.18
C GLY A 13 -10.03 4.35 10.95
N ILE A 14 -9.32 4.59 9.85
CA ILE A 14 -9.36 3.69 8.68
C ILE A 14 -8.64 2.42 9.08
N GLN A 15 -9.42 1.37 9.26
CA GLN A 15 -9.02 0.05 9.69
C GLN A 15 -7.76 -0.44 8.94
N TYR A 16 -6.74 -0.84 9.71
CA TYR A 16 -5.46 -1.33 9.20
C TYR A 16 -5.67 -2.44 8.16
N PHE A 17 -5.13 -2.26 6.95
CA PHE A 17 -5.37 -3.17 5.83
C PHE A 17 -4.61 -4.49 5.95
N GLU A 18 -3.63 -4.59 6.85
CA GLU A 18 -2.91 -5.85 7.16
C GLU A 18 -3.89 -7.01 7.39
N ASN A 19 -4.99 -6.75 8.11
CA ASN A 19 -5.99 -7.76 8.47
C ASN A 19 -7.00 -8.06 7.36
N THR A 20 -6.95 -7.31 6.25
CA THR A 20 -7.84 -7.48 5.10
C THR A 20 -7.18 -8.21 3.93
N ILE A 21 -5.85 -8.33 3.94
CA ILE A 21 -5.09 -9.07 2.92
C ILE A 21 -4.98 -10.53 3.38
N PRO A 22 -5.61 -11.50 2.69
CA PRO A 22 -5.49 -12.91 3.05
C PRO A 22 -4.02 -13.35 3.00
N GLY A 23 -3.53 -13.92 4.10
CA GLY A 23 -2.15 -14.40 4.19
C GLY A 23 -1.11 -13.29 4.29
N PHE A 24 -1.48 -12.10 4.78
CA PHE A 24 -0.57 -10.97 4.93
C PHE A 24 0.76 -11.34 5.59
N ASP A 25 0.75 -12.02 6.74
CA ASP A 25 1.97 -12.40 7.45
C ASP A 25 2.91 -13.24 6.58
N ALA A 26 2.38 -14.25 5.88
CA ALA A 26 3.16 -15.09 4.98
C ALA A 26 3.71 -14.30 3.78
N ALA A 27 2.90 -13.41 3.21
CA ALA A 27 3.33 -12.55 2.11
C ALA A 27 4.36 -11.51 2.58
N PHE A 28 4.25 -11.00 3.80
CA PHE A 28 5.19 -10.05 4.40
C PHE A 28 6.54 -10.72 4.68
N ASP A 29 6.53 -11.92 5.25
CA ASP A 29 7.73 -12.72 5.47
C ASP A 29 8.43 -13.05 4.15
N GLN A 30 7.65 -13.33 3.09
CA GLN A 30 8.21 -13.73 1.80
C GLN A 30 8.64 -12.57 0.91
N TYR A 31 7.87 -11.47 0.87
CA TYR A 31 7.99 -10.40 -0.12
C TYR A 31 8.24 -9.01 0.48
N GLY A 32 8.13 -8.85 1.80
CA GLY A 32 8.35 -7.59 2.51
C GLY A 32 9.81 -7.32 2.91
N GLN A 33 10.68 -8.33 2.84
CA GLN A 33 12.06 -8.25 3.35
C GLN A 33 13.07 -7.63 2.36
N GLY A 34 12.66 -7.41 1.10
CA GLY A 34 13.54 -6.90 0.04
C GLY A 34 12.77 -6.09 -0.99
N VAL A 35 13.47 -5.34 -1.83
CA VAL A 35 12.85 -4.52 -2.89
C VAL A 35 12.48 -5.37 -4.11
N ALA A 36 11.28 -5.18 -4.67
CA ALA A 36 10.86 -5.88 -5.89
C ALA A 36 11.70 -5.49 -7.12
N ILE A 37 12.30 -4.29 -7.10
CA ILE A 37 13.26 -3.82 -8.09
C ILE A 37 14.59 -3.56 -7.37
N ALA A 38 15.61 -4.37 -7.66
CA ALA A 38 16.92 -4.24 -7.02
C ALA A 38 17.66 -2.96 -7.46
N LEU A 39 18.60 -2.51 -6.62
CA LEU A 39 19.45 -1.36 -6.95
C LEU A 39 20.25 -1.63 -8.23
N GLY A 40 20.08 -0.77 -9.22
CA GLY A 40 20.74 -0.94 -10.52
C GLY A 40 20.02 -1.88 -11.50
N GLN A 41 18.92 -2.52 -11.08
CA GLN A 41 18.02 -3.25 -11.99
C GLN A 41 17.30 -2.22 -12.88
N LYS A 42 17.89 -1.96 -14.05
CA LYS A 42 17.32 -1.06 -15.04
C LYS A 42 16.52 -1.85 -16.05
N ALA A 43 15.39 -1.29 -16.43
CA ALA A 43 14.56 -1.73 -17.54
C ALA A 43 15.25 -1.67 -18.91
N ILE A 44 16.54 -1.28 -18.98
CA ILE A 44 17.26 -0.97 -20.22
C ILE A 44 18.75 -1.31 -20.05
N ASP A 45 19.11 -2.58 -19.97
CA ASP A 45 20.14 -3.06 -20.89
C ASP A 45 19.41 -3.53 -22.15
N GLY A 46 20.02 -3.53 -23.34
CA GLY A 46 19.33 -3.65 -24.63
C GLY A 46 18.52 -4.95 -24.89
N THR A 47 18.24 -5.75 -23.87
CA THR A 47 17.60 -7.06 -23.91
C THR A 47 16.27 -7.15 -23.17
N SER A 48 15.98 -6.26 -22.20
CA SER A 48 14.66 -6.17 -21.53
C SER A 48 14.11 -4.75 -21.64
N ARG A 49 12.78 -4.61 -21.62
CA ARG A 49 12.06 -3.31 -21.64
C ARG A 49 11.52 -2.89 -20.28
N TYR A 50 11.55 -3.78 -19.29
CA TYR A 50 10.91 -3.58 -17.99
C TYR A 50 11.79 -4.13 -16.88
N ALA A 51 11.81 -3.43 -15.73
CA ALA A 51 12.48 -3.93 -14.53
C ALA A 51 11.72 -5.13 -13.92
N ILE A 52 10.39 -5.14 -14.07
CA ILE A 52 9.51 -6.23 -13.66
C ILE A 52 8.98 -6.90 -14.93
N ALA A 53 9.17 -8.21 -15.08
CA ALA A 53 8.87 -8.93 -16.32
C ALA A 53 7.38 -9.27 -16.50
N SER A 54 6.62 -9.32 -15.40
CA SER A 54 5.19 -9.66 -15.40
C SER A 54 4.45 -8.75 -14.41
N PRO A 55 3.28 -8.21 -14.78
CA PRO A 55 2.44 -7.44 -13.85
C PRO A 55 1.82 -8.32 -12.75
N GLU A 56 1.90 -9.64 -12.88
CA GLU A 56 1.48 -10.63 -11.87
C GLU A 56 2.62 -11.03 -10.92
N ASP A 57 3.80 -10.40 -11.00
CA ASP A 57 4.92 -10.69 -10.08
C ASP A 57 4.46 -10.52 -8.62
N PRO A 58 4.48 -11.59 -7.79
CA PRO A 58 3.90 -11.53 -6.46
C PRO A 58 4.57 -10.51 -5.52
N ALA A 59 5.88 -10.28 -5.68
CA ALA A 59 6.60 -9.30 -4.87
C ALA A 59 6.23 -7.88 -5.29
N ALA A 60 6.13 -7.63 -6.61
CA ALA A 60 5.67 -6.36 -7.15
C ALA A 60 4.24 -6.02 -6.71
N VAL A 61 3.32 -6.98 -6.83
CA VAL A 61 1.92 -6.84 -6.42
C VAL A 61 1.83 -6.57 -4.93
N PHE A 62 2.51 -7.35 -4.10
CA PHE A 62 2.49 -7.16 -2.64
C PHE A 62 3.01 -5.78 -2.23
N GLN A 63 4.15 -5.34 -2.79
CA GLN A 63 4.71 -4.03 -2.47
C GLN A 63 3.85 -2.87 -2.99
N THR A 64 3.18 -3.04 -4.13
CA THR A 64 2.21 -2.07 -4.64
C THR A 64 1.02 -1.92 -3.68
N LEU A 65 0.51 -3.02 -3.13
CA LEU A 65 -0.57 -2.99 -2.14
C LEU A 65 -0.14 -2.29 -0.85
N LEU A 66 1.09 -2.54 -0.36
CA LEU A 66 1.66 -1.83 0.79
C LEU A 66 1.77 -0.31 0.52
N ALA A 67 2.21 0.07 -0.68
CA ALA A 67 2.30 1.47 -1.07
C ALA A 67 0.91 2.14 -1.16
N ALA A 68 -0.09 1.45 -1.71
CA ALA A 68 -1.46 1.94 -1.78
C ALA A 68 -2.05 2.19 -0.39
N ASP A 69 -1.79 1.31 0.57
CA ASP A 69 -2.22 1.51 1.96
C ASP A 69 -1.50 2.70 2.61
N ALA A 70 -0.17 2.77 2.47
CA ALA A 70 0.62 3.91 2.96
C ALA A 70 0.12 5.25 2.38
N LEU A 71 -0.26 5.27 1.10
CA LEU A 71 -0.84 6.44 0.43
C LEU A 71 -2.20 6.83 1.01
N ARG A 72 -3.07 5.87 1.32
CA ARG A 72 -4.35 6.14 1.98
C ARG A 72 -4.14 6.74 3.37
N TYR A 73 -3.27 6.12 4.17
CA TYR A 73 -2.95 6.59 5.51
C TYR A 73 -2.36 8.01 5.47
N LEU A 74 -1.34 8.23 4.64
CA LEU A 74 -0.70 9.54 4.47
C LEU A 74 -1.71 10.61 4.04
N THR A 75 -2.60 10.29 3.11
CA THR A 75 -3.62 11.22 2.62
C THR A 75 -4.54 11.70 3.73
N LEU A 76 -5.03 10.79 4.58
CA LEU A 76 -5.84 11.19 5.73
C LEU A 76 -5.06 12.10 6.68
N HIS A 77 -3.84 11.70 7.02
CA HIS A 77 -3.00 12.45 7.96
C HIS A 77 -2.69 13.87 7.46
N ILE A 78 -2.36 14.01 6.17
CA ILE A 78 -2.05 15.31 5.57
C ILE A 78 -3.30 16.17 5.46
N THR A 79 -4.42 15.63 5.00
CA THR A 79 -5.66 16.41 4.85
C THR A 79 -6.26 16.82 6.19
N ALA A 80 -6.19 15.96 7.21
CA ALA A 80 -6.59 16.27 8.57
C ALA A 80 -5.69 17.34 9.21
N SER A 81 -4.36 17.20 9.12
CA SER A 81 -3.42 18.17 9.72
C SER A 81 -3.53 19.57 9.11
N LYS A 82 -3.92 19.66 7.84
CA LYS A 82 -4.12 20.94 7.13
C LYS A 82 -5.55 21.44 7.16
N SER A 83 -6.48 20.69 7.76
CA SER A 83 -7.92 20.95 7.71
C SER A 83 -8.43 21.26 6.30
N SER A 84 -7.89 20.60 5.27
CA SER A 84 -8.13 20.90 3.86
C SER A 84 -7.82 19.71 2.95
N GLY A 85 -8.49 19.64 1.80
CA GLY A 85 -8.30 18.59 0.78
C GLY A 85 -9.47 17.62 0.67
N HIS A 86 -9.34 16.64 -0.23
CA HIS A 86 -10.38 15.65 -0.56
C HIS A 86 -9.87 14.23 -0.31
N PRO A 87 -9.73 13.80 0.95
CA PRO A 87 -9.11 12.51 1.27
C PRO A 87 -9.84 11.33 0.63
N GLY A 88 -11.17 11.36 0.59
CA GLY A 88 -11.96 10.28 -0.02
C GLY A 88 -11.70 10.11 -1.53
N GLY A 89 -11.49 11.22 -2.25
CA GLY A 89 -11.25 11.18 -3.69
C GLY A 89 -9.86 10.65 -4.06
N PHE A 90 -8.85 10.89 -3.21
CA PHE A 90 -7.52 10.31 -3.42
C PHE A 90 -7.46 8.86 -2.92
N ALA A 91 -8.07 8.56 -1.76
CA ALA A 91 -8.10 7.21 -1.21
C ALA A 91 -8.79 6.17 -2.11
N SER A 92 -9.75 6.61 -2.93
CA SER A 92 -10.46 5.74 -3.90
C SER A 92 -9.62 5.38 -5.13
N ILE A 93 -8.55 6.11 -5.42
CA ILE A 93 -7.66 5.86 -6.57
C ILE A 93 -6.26 5.41 -6.15
N ALA A 94 -6.03 5.17 -4.86
CA ALA A 94 -4.70 4.92 -4.30
C ALA A 94 -3.99 3.71 -4.91
N ASP A 95 -4.69 2.62 -5.26
CA ASP A 95 -4.07 1.45 -5.91
C ASP A 95 -3.60 1.78 -7.33
N GLY A 96 -4.41 2.56 -8.07
CA GLY A 96 -4.06 3.03 -9.40
C GLY A 96 -2.87 3.99 -9.39
N ILE A 97 -2.79 4.85 -8.38
CA ILE A 97 -1.60 5.71 -8.17
C ILE A 97 -0.39 4.85 -7.82
N ALA A 98 -0.52 3.93 -6.84
CA ALA A 98 0.58 3.07 -6.41
C ALA A 98 1.18 2.23 -7.55
N ALA A 99 0.36 1.77 -8.49
CA ALA A 99 0.84 1.00 -9.65
C ALA A 99 1.61 1.82 -10.70
N LEU A 100 1.60 3.16 -10.61
CA LEU A 100 2.22 4.07 -11.57
C LEU A 100 3.50 4.75 -11.03
N VAL A 101 3.83 4.58 -9.75
CA VAL A 101 5.02 5.18 -9.09
C VAL A 101 6.10 4.14 -8.89
#